data_AF-A0A844DQK1-F1
#
_entry.id   AF-A0A844DQK1-F1
#
_cell.length_a   1.000
_cell.length_b   1.000
_cell.length_c   1.000
_cell.angle_alpha   90.00
_cell.angle_beta   90.00
_cell.angle_gamma   90.00
#
_symmetry.space_group_name_H-M   'P 1'
#
loop_
_entity.id
_entity.type
_entity.pdbx_description
1 polymer ?
#
loop_
_entity_poly.entity_id
_entity_poly.type
_entity_poly.pdbx_seq_one_letter_code
_entity_poly.pdbx_strand_id
1 'polypeptide(L)'
;MPDEALQTAFEIKTTCDEISRKLLRWHWENKPGEHSLGALLDYIRTRQQESPEYYDRLPDLAGRNSWQQLDTTLCMRVLLDPEKDAARPLDLLGNTEHPAAARRACNAVRTARNEAAHASDRTAAAQAAILFNEAVEALEEGYAGAPLRTSELGQYYRLAEDYLSRCGAKKPIASAAPEEKAPRAAKSGQSTAGRKKEGASGSASRRSSAKQNTSGRSSGGRPQNRKQGGSRNSRARARQKQKQANRTVLLVLLAILAVGLLIRGFTMNWQ
;
A
#
# COMPACT_ATOMS: atom_id res chain seq x y z
N MET A 1 -16.87 -28.62 7.22
CA MET A 1 -16.15 -27.56 7.92
C MET A 1 -15.88 -26.46 6.90
N PRO A 2 -16.31 -25.20 7.10
CA PRO A 2 -15.89 -24.12 6.21
C PRO A 2 -14.36 -24.08 6.16
N ASP A 3 -13.80 -23.71 5.01
CA ASP A 3 -12.36 -23.46 4.90
C ASP A 3 -11.98 -22.40 5.93
N GLU A 4 -11.17 -22.78 6.92
CA GLU A 4 -10.74 -21.93 8.03
C GLU A 4 -10.12 -20.62 7.53
N ALA A 5 -9.47 -20.65 6.37
CA ALA A 5 -8.90 -19.46 5.75
C ALA A 5 -10.00 -18.50 5.24
N LEU A 6 -11.05 -19.02 4.60
CA LEU A 6 -12.18 -18.19 4.13
C LEU A 6 -12.98 -17.61 5.29
N GLN A 7 -13.14 -18.37 6.38
CA GLN A 7 -13.72 -17.86 7.62
C GLN A 7 -12.86 -16.72 8.20
N THR A 8 -11.54 -16.88 8.20
CA THR A 8 -10.59 -15.83 8.61
C THR A 8 -10.70 -14.57 7.74
N ALA A 9 -10.89 -14.72 6.42
CA ALA A 9 -11.14 -13.58 5.54
C ALA A 9 -12.43 -12.81 5.92
N PHE A 10 -13.50 -13.52 6.26
CA PHE A 10 -14.73 -12.87 6.73
C PHE A 10 -14.51 -12.08 8.04
N GLU A 11 -13.73 -12.63 8.97
CA GLU A 11 -13.36 -11.97 10.22
C GLU A 11 -12.50 -10.72 9.97
N ILE A 12 -11.46 -10.81 9.12
CA ILE A 12 -10.65 -9.66 8.69
C ILE A 12 -11.54 -8.56 8.11
N LYS A 13 -12.45 -8.89 7.19
CA LYS A 13 -13.39 -7.93 6.61
C LYS A 13 -14.21 -7.24 7.71
N THR A 14 -14.74 -8.02 8.66
CA THR A 14 -15.56 -7.50 9.76
C THR A 14 -14.76 -6.57 10.68
N THR A 15 -13.54 -6.96 11.05
CA THR A 15 -12.62 -6.12 11.84
C THR A 15 -12.28 -4.82 11.11
N CYS A 16 -11.97 -4.88 9.81
CA CYS A 16 -11.75 -3.68 9.00
C CYS A 16 -13.00 -2.80 8.94
N ASP A 17 -14.20 -3.40 8.88
CA ASP A 17 -15.44 -2.64 8.87
C ASP A 17 -15.65 -1.87 10.20
N GLU A 18 -15.30 -2.48 11.34
CA GLU A 18 -15.32 -1.82 12.64
C GLU A 18 -14.29 -0.70 12.76
N ILE A 19 -13.05 -0.96 12.35
CA ILE A 19 -11.98 0.05 12.32
C ILE A 19 -12.41 1.25 11.48
N SER A 20 -12.96 1.01 10.28
CA SER A 20 -13.39 2.06 9.36
C SER A 20 -14.44 2.99 9.98
N ARG A 21 -15.47 2.41 10.63
CA ARG A 21 -16.49 3.18 11.36
C ARG A 21 -15.89 3.98 12.50
N LYS A 22 -15.00 3.36 13.28
CA LYS A 22 -14.36 4.01 14.42
C LYS A 22 -13.52 5.22 13.98
N LEU A 23 -12.72 5.05 12.94
CA LEU A 23 -11.92 6.13 12.38
C LEU A 23 -12.81 7.26 11.86
N LEU A 24 -13.82 6.95 11.03
CA LEU A 24 -14.73 7.97 10.51
C LEU A 24 -15.39 8.76 11.63
N ARG A 25 -15.93 8.04 12.62
CA ARG A 25 -16.60 8.65 13.76
C ARG A 25 -15.65 9.58 14.51
N TRP A 26 -14.44 9.12 14.84
CA TRP A 26 -13.48 9.95 15.56
C TRP A 26 -13.13 11.21 14.77
N HIS A 27 -12.81 11.08 13.48
CA HIS A 27 -12.50 12.23 12.63
C HIS A 27 -13.66 13.22 12.54
N TRP A 28 -14.89 12.70 12.41
CA TRP A 28 -16.08 13.55 12.35
C TRP A 28 -16.38 14.25 13.67
N GLU A 29 -16.16 13.58 14.81
CA GLU A 29 -16.37 14.13 16.14
C GLU A 29 -15.27 15.13 16.56
N ASN A 30 -14.09 15.10 15.91
CA ASN A 30 -12.96 15.98 16.20
C ASN A 30 -12.73 17.11 15.18
N LYS A 31 -13.49 17.14 14.08
CA LYS A 31 -13.47 18.29 13.17
C LYS A 31 -14.18 19.50 13.83
N PRO A 32 -14.00 20.73 13.35
CA PRO A 32 -14.84 21.86 13.79
C PRO A 32 -16.31 21.76 13.31
N GLY A 33 -17.26 22.14 14.16
CA GLY A 33 -18.67 22.35 13.78
C GLY A 33 -19.64 21.32 14.37
N GLU A 34 -20.59 20.85 13.55
CA GLU A 34 -21.56 19.83 13.96
C GLU A 34 -20.96 18.41 13.90
N HIS A 35 -21.16 17.65 14.97
CA HIS A 35 -20.52 16.34 15.19
C HIS A 35 -21.52 15.17 15.21
N SER A 36 -22.82 15.44 15.03
CA SER A 36 -23.84 14.40 15.05
C SER A 36 -23.75 13.49 13.81
N LEU A 37 -24.24 12.26 13.94
CA LEU A 37 -24.41 11.36 12.79
C LEU A 37 -25.36 11.97 11.76
N GLY A 38 -26.43 12.64 12.20
CA GLY A 38 -27.36 13.33 11.31
C GLY A 38 -26.64 14.36 10.43
N ALA A 39 -25.80 15.20 11.05
CA ALA A 39 -25.00 16.18 10.32
C ALA A 39 -24.02 15.53 9.32
N LEU A 40 -23.47 14.35 9.64
CA LEU A 40 -22.65 13.58 8.68
C LEU A 40 -23.49 13.13 7.48
N LEU A 41 -24.66 12.56 7.73
CA LEU A 41 -25.54 12.07 6.66
C LEU A 41 -26.03 13.22 5.78
N ASP A 42 -26.37 14.36 6.37
CA ASP A 42 -26.75 15.57 5.64
C ASP A 42 -25.60 16.09 4.79
N TYR A 43 -24.39 16.15 5.35
CA TYR A 43 -23.20 16.53 4.61
C TYR A 43 -22.94 15.61 3.42
N ILE A 44 -23.01 14.29 3.60
CA ILE A 44 -22.82 13.34 2.49
C ILE A 44 -23.88 13.57 1.40
N ARG A 45 -25.14 13.84 1.77
CA ARG A 45 -26.21 14.18 0.82
C ARG A 45 -25.90 15.45 0.02
N THR A 46 -25.35 16.48 0.67
CA THR A 46 -24.87 17.68 -0.02
C THR A 46 -23.72 17.34 -0.98
N ARG A 47 -22.75 16.53 -0.56
CA ARG A 47 -21.62 16.13 -1.41
C ARG A 47 -22.03 15.26 -2.60
N GLN A 48 -23.08 14.46 -2.48
CA GLN A 48 -23.68 13.73 -3.58
C GLN A 48 -24.20 14.66 -4.69
N GLN A 49 -24.71 15.84 -4.33
CA GLN A 49 -25.18 16.84 -5.30
C GLN A 49 -24.02 17.62 -5.94
N GLU A 50 -22.99 17.94 -5.15
CA GLU A 50 -21.82 18.71 -5.60
C GLU A 50 -20.87 17.90 -6.49
N SER A 51 -20.65 16.64 -6.13
CA SER A 51 -19.66 15.75 -6.74
C SER A 51 -20.26 14.37 -7.03
N PRO A 52 -21.27 14.29 -7.92
CA PRO A 52 -21.96 13.04 -8.21
C PRO A 52 -21.00 11.96 -8.71
N GLU A 53 -20.04 12.28 -9.58
CA GLU A 53 -19.10 11.27 -10.09
C GLU A 53 -18.34 10.49 -9.00
N TYR A 54 -18.06 11.11 -7.85
CA TYR A 54 -17.37 10.46 -6.74
C TYR A 54 -18.34 9.76 -5.76
N TYR A 55 -19.52 10.35 -5.54
CA TYR A 55 -20.45 9.96 -4.48
C TYR A 55 -21.71 9.19 -4.96
N ASP A 56 -22.00 9.15 -6.27
CA ASP A 56 -23.19 8.52 -6.86
C ASP A 56 -23.24 7.00 -6.66
N ARG A 57 -22.07 6.37 -6.45
CA ARG A 57 -21.97 4.93 -6.14
C ARG A 57 -21.99 4.60 -4.65
N LEU A 58 -22.40 5.54 -3.81
CA LEU A 58 -22.58 5.25 -2.39
C LEU A 58 -23.83 4.39 -2.18
N PRO A 59 -23.81 3.49 -1.19
CA PRO A 59 -25.01 2.79 -0.75
C PRO A 59 -26.06 3.76 -0.21
N ASP A 60 -27.31 3.33 -0.25
CA ASP A 60 -28.43 4.13 0.24
C ASP A 60 -28.27 4.46 1.74
N LEU A 61 -28.48 5.75 2.03
CA LEU A 61 -28.39 6.33 3.36
C LEU A 61 -29.77 6.43 4.04
N ALA A 62 -30.86 6.12 3.33
CA ALA A 62 -32.20 6.15 3.89
C ALA A 62 -32.32 5.20 5.10
N GLY A 63 -32.92 5.70 6.19
CA GLY A 63 -33.15 4.93 7.41
C GLY A 63 -31.89 4.67 8.27
N ARG A 64 -30.71 5.17 7.89
CA ARG A 64 -29.49 5.08 8.72
C ARG A 64 -29.62 6.02 9.91
N ASN A 65 -29.51 5.47 11.13
CA ASN A 65 -29.63 6.20 12.38
C ASN A 65 -28.57 5.80 13.43
N SER A 66 -27.65 4.89 13.10
CA SER A 66 -26.53 4.54 13.95
C SER A 66 -25.21 4.42 13.18
N TRP A 67 -24.09 4.71 13.85
CA TRP A 67 -22.75 4.56 13.29
C TRP A 67 -22.47 3.13 12.82
N GLN A 68 -23.03 2.13 13.52
CA GLN A 68 -22.90 0.71 13.24
C GLN A 68 -23.48 0.31 11.87
N GLN A 69 -24.47 1.06 11.38
CA GLN A 69 -25.09 0.81 10.08
C GLN A 69 -24.29 1.36 8.90
N LEU A 70 -23.23 2.13 9.15
CA LEU A 70 -22.35 2.64 8.09
C LEU A 70 -21.42 1.52 7.61
N ASP A 71 -21.45 1.25 6.32
CA ASP A 71 -20.52 0.31 5.69
C ASP A 71 -19.15 0.96 5.44
N THR A 72 -18.16 0.12 5.20
CA THR A 72 -16.77 0.54 4.96
C THR A 72 -16.58 1.29 3.66
N THR A 73 -17.36 0.99 2.63
CA THR A 73 -17.25 1.71 1.36
C THR A 73 -17.61 3.18 1.59
N LEU A 74 -18.71 3.44 2.30
CA LEU A 74 -19.09 4.78 2.74
C LEU A 74 -18.02 5.39 3.64
N CYS A 75 -17.60 4.70 4.70
CA CYS A 75 -16.62 5.24 5.65
C CYS A 75 -15.31 5.64 4.96
N MET A 76 -14.78 4.77 4.11
CA MET A 76 -13.52 5.02 3.40
C MET A 76 -13.67 6.08 2.31
N ARG A 77 -14.83 6.17 1.66
CA ARG A 77 -15.10 7.21 0.66
C ARG A 77 -15.07 8.60 1.29
N VAL A 78 -15.66 8.74 2.47
CA VAL A 78 -15.71 9.99 3.24
C VAL A 78 -14.35 10.31 3.87
N LEU A 79 -13.68 9.34 4.50
CA LEU A 79 -12.34 9.54 5.06
C LEU A 79 -11.31 9.92 3.98
N LEU A 80 -11.40 9.32 2.79
CA LEU A 80 -10.44 9.53 1.70
C LEU A 80 -10.96 10.52 0.63
N ASP A 81 -11.97 11.34 0.95
CA ASP A 81 -12.61 12.38 0.10
C ASP A 81 -11.60 12.98 -0.91
N PRO A 82 -11.97 13.15 -2.21
CA PRO A 82 -11.02 13.49 -3.26
C PRO A 82 -10.31 14.81 -2.96
N GLU A 83 -8.98 14.75 -2.92
CA GLU A 83 -8.12 15.93 -2.80
C GLU A 83 -8.36 16.97 -3.92
N LYS A 84 -8.94 16.54 -5.04
CA LYS A 84 -9.21 17.39 -6.22
C LYS A 84 -10.50 18.19 -6.13
N ASP A 85 -11.35 17.94 -5.13
CA ASP A 85 -12.55 18.75 -4.89
C ASP A 85 -12.24 19.93 -3.95
N ALA A 86 -11.17 20.65 -4.31
CA ALA A 86 -10.56 21.70 -3.48
C ALA A 86 -11.49 22.88 -3.18
N ALA A 87 -12.61 23.00 -3.89
CA ALA A 87 -13.60 24.05 -3.64
C ALA A 87 -14.44 23.78 -2.38
N ARG A 88 -14.60 22.52 -1.95
CA ARG A 88 -15.43 22.13 -0.78
C ARG A 88 -14.85 20.90 -0.04
N PRO A 89 -13.59 20.94 0.41
CA PRO A 89 -12.96 19.78 1.06
C PRO A 89 -13.62 19.50 2.42
N LEU A 90 -13.99 18.24 2.68
CA LEU A 90 -14.24 17.79 4.05
C LEU A 90 -12.91 17.54 4.80
N ASP A 91 -11.84 17.28 4.03
CA ASP A 91 -10.51 16.75 4.40
C ASP A 91 -10.35 16.38 5.88
N LEU A 92 -11.08 15.34 6.28
CA LEU A 92 -11.09 14.84 7.65
C LEU A 92 -9.67 14.50 8.12
N LEU A 93 -8.91 13.83 7.26
CA LEU A 93 -7.55 13.42 7.57
C LEU A 93 -6.58 14.60 7.64
N GLY A 94 -6.81 15.65 6.84
CA GLY A 94 -6.06 16.90 6.86
C GLY A 94 -6.06 17.61 8.22
N ASN A 95 -7.10 17.38 9.03
CA ASN A 95 -7.22 17.99 10.37
C ASN A 95 -6.46 17.24 11.47
N THR A 96 -5.75 16.15 11.15
CA THR A 96 -4.95 15.40 12.13
C THR A 96 -3.52 15.91 12.24
N GLU A 97 -2.83 15.56 13.32
CA GLU A 97 -1.40 15.86 13.51
C GLU A 97 -0.52 15.23 12.42
N HIS A 98 -0.92 14.08 11.88
CA HIS A 98 -0.16 13.33 10.87
C HIS A 98 -1.02 12.91 9.66
N PRO A 99 -1.48 13.85 8.81
CA PRO A 99 -2.43 13.56 7.73
C PRO A 99 -1.97 12.49 6.74
N ALA A 100 -0.67 12.48 6.41
CA ALA A 100 -0.09 11.49 5.53
C ALA A 100 -0.07 10.08 6.13
N ALA A 101 0.14 9.96 7.45
CA ALA A 101 0.09 8.67 8.15
C ALA A 101 -1.35 8.18 8.27
N ALA A 102 -2.29 9.05 8.68
CA ALA A 102 -3.72 8.76 8.73
C ALA A 102 -4.26 8.28 7.37
N ARG A 103 -3.85 8.93 6.27
CA ARG A 103 -4.22 8.53 4.90
C ARG A 103 -3.61 7.19 4.49
N ARG A 104 -2.36 6.91 4.86
CA ARG A 104 -1.75 5.58 4.63
C ARG A 104 -2.52 4.49 5.39
N ALA A 105 -2.85 4.73 6.65
CA ALA A 105 -3.61 3.80 7.49
C ALA A 105 -4.99 3.49 6.91
N CYS A 106 -5.79 4.51 6.57
CA CYS A 106 -7.11 4.30 5.95
C CYS A 106 -7.01 3.54 4.62
N ASN A 107 -6.00 3.83 3.80
CA ASN A 107 -5.78 3.08 2.56
C ASN A 107 -5.37 1.62 2.80
N ALA A 108 -4.56 1.34 3.82
CA ALA A 108 -4.17 -0.01 4.18
C ALA A 108 -5.37 -0.83 4.67
N VAL A 109 -6.19 -0.27 5.56
CA VAL A 109 -7.45 -0.89 6.04
C VAL A 109 -8.39 -1.17 4.86
N ARG A 110 -8.57 -0.22 3.94
CA ARG A 110 -9.38 -0.41 2.72
C ARG A 110 -8.85 -1.55 1.85
N THR A 111 -7.52 -1.63 1.68
CA THR A 111 -6.88 -2.67 0.87
C THR A 111 -7.08 -4.05 1.49
N ALA A 112 -6.80 -4.20 2.78
CA ALA A 112 -7.01 -5.44 3.53
C ALA A 112 -8.48 -5.89 3.47
N ARG A 113 -9.41 -4.96 3.68
CA ARG A 113 -10.85 -5.22 3.62
C ARG A 113 -11.29 -5.70 2.23
N ASN A 114 -10.81 -5.06 1.17
CA ASN A 114 -11.19 -5.41 -0.19
C ASN A 114 -10.65 -6.78 -0.59
N GLU A 115 -9.41 -7.10 -0.22
CA GLU A 115 -8.85 -8.44 -0.41
C GLU A 115 -9.70 -9.48 0.31
N ALA A 116 -10.00 -9.23 1.59
CA ALA A 116 -10.81 -10.11 2.43
C ALA A 116 -12.24 -10.33 1.87
N ALA A 117 -12.88 -9.27 1.38
CA ALA A 117 -14.23 -9.33 0.82
C ALA A 117 -14.32 -10.10 -0.50
N HIS A 118 -13.21 -10.23 -1.23
CA HIS A 118 -13.14 -10.94 -2.51
C HIS A 118 -12.40 -12.27 -2.41
N ALA A 119 -12.03 -12.71 -1.20
CA ALA A 119 -11.32 -13.96 -1.01
C ALA A 119 -12.20 -15.15 -1.45
N SER A 120 -11.73 -15.86 -2.47
CA SER A 120 -12.38 -17.06 -3.01
C SER A 120 -11.62 -18.35 -2.69
N ASP A 121 -10.40 -18.23 -2.18
CA ASP A 121 -9.55 -19.35 -1.80
C ASP A 121 -8.61 -18.99 -0.63
N ARG A 122 -7.86 -19.99 -0.14
CA ARG A 122 -6.87 -19.83 0.93
C ARG A 122 -5.76 -18.84 0.58
N THR A 123 -5.37 -18.69 -0.69
CA THR A 123 -4.30 -17.77 -1.08
C THR A 123 -4.75 -16.32 -0.91
N ALA A 124 -5.97 -16.00 -1.37
CA ALA A 124 -6.57 -14.68 -1.18
C ALA A 124 -6.81 -14.38 0.31
N ALA A 125 -7.24 -15.37 1.09
CA ALA A 125 -7.37 -15.23 2.54
C ALA A 125 -6.03 -14.98 3.25
N ALA A 126 -4.96 -15.66 2.84
CA ALA A 126 -3.61 -15.41 3.34
C ALA A 126 -3.11 -14.01 2.98
N GLN A 127 -3.38 -13.55 1.75
CA GLN A 127 -3.05 -12.19 1.32
C GLN A 127 -3.82 -11.15 2.13
N ALA A 128 -5.10 -11.38 2.43
CA ALA A 128 -5.89 -10.51 3.29
C ALA A 128 -5.30 -10.41 4.71
N ALA A 129 -4.83 -11.52 5.28
CA ALA A 129 -4.19 -11.55 6.61
C ALA A 129 -2.87 -10.75 6.62
N ILE A 130 -2.06 -10.88 5.57
CA ILE A 130 -0.82 -10.09 5.40
C ILE A 130 -1.14 -8.60 5.33
N LEU A 131 -2.09 -8.21 4.48
CA LEU A 131 -2.51 -6.82 4.34
C LEU A 131 -3.14 -6.27 5.62
N PHE A 132 -3.84 -7.11 6.39
CA PHE A 132 -4.37 -6.72 7.68
C PHE A 132 -3.24 -6.41 8.67
N ASN A 133 -2.19 -7.25 8.75
CA ASN A 133 -1.02 -6.95 9.57
C ASN A 133 -0.36 -5.61 9.15
N GLU A 134 -0.16 -5.38 7.85
CA GLU A 134 0.35 -4.10 7.33
C GLU A 134 -0.57 -2.92 7.69
N ALA A 135 -1.89 -3.14 7.71
CA ALA A 135 -2.85 -2.14 8.14
C ALA A 135 -2.70 -1.81 9.63
N VAL A 136 -2.45 -2.80 10.50
CA VAL A 136 -2.21 -2.57 11.94
C VAL A 136 -0.95 -1.74 12.17
N GLU A 137 0.13 -2.01 11.45
CA GLU A 137 1.37 -1.20 11.50
C GLU A 137 1.10 0.25 11.06
N ALA A 138 0.35 0.44 9.97
CA ALA A 138 -0.03 1.78 9.51
C ALA A 138 -0.98 2.49 10.49
N LEU A 139 -1.88 1.76 11.16
CA LEU A 139 -2.76 2.29 12.20
C LEU A 139 -1.97 2.76 13.42
N GLU A 140 -0.90 2.06 13.80
CA GLU A 140 0.00 2.53 14.87
C GLU A 140 0.67 3.85 14.47
N GLU A 141 1.24 3.94 13.26
CA GLU A 141 1.86 5.19 12.77
C GLU A 141 0.87 6.36 12.68
N GLY A 142 -0.39 6.09 12.33
CA GLY A 142 -1.39 7.13 12.03
C GLY A 142 -2.32 7.50 13.18
N TYR A 143 -2.50 6.61 14.17
CA TYR A 143 -3.61 6.69 15.13
C TYR A 143 -3.26 6.20 16.55
N ALA A 144 -1.99 5.90 16.84
CA ALA A 144 -1.58 5.60 18.20
C ALA A 144 -1.86 6.79 19.14
N GLY A 145 -2.46 6.50 20.29
CA GLY A 145 -2.85 7.51 21.28
C GLY A 145 -4.23 8.10 21.03
N ALA A 146 -4.64 8.30 19.76
CA ALA A 146 -6.00 8.68 19.38
C ALA A 146 -6.27 8.42 17.87
N PRO A 147 -7.43 7.82 17.51
CA PRO A 147 -8.45 7.22 18.36
C PRO A 147 -8.06 5.86 18.97
N LEU A 148 -6.90 5.30 18.63
CA LEU A 148 -6.56 3.95 19.05
C LEU A 148 -5.70 4.00 20.31
N ARG A 149 -6.30 3.55 21.42
CA ARG A 149 -5.55 3.35 22.66
C ARG A 149 -4.54 2.22 22.46
N THR A 150 -3.45 2.24 23.23
CA THR A 150 -2.41 1.19 23.21
C THR A 150 -2.99 -0.21 23.39
N SER A 151 -4.00 -0.37 24.25
CA SER A 151 -4.68 -1.66 24.48
C SER A 151 -5.42 -2.18 23.23
N GLU A 152 -6.01 -1.28 22.45
CA GLU A 152 -6.76 -1.61 21.24
C GLU A 152 -5.81 -1.93 20.09
N LEU A 153 -4.74 -1.15 19.92
CA LEU A 153 -3.66 -1.51 18.98
C LEU A 153 -3.06 -2.89 19.32
N GLY A 154 -2.81 -3.15 20.61
CA GLY A 154 -2.34 -4.46 21.06
C GLY A 154 -3.33 -5.59 20.76
N GLN A 155 -4.65 -5.32 20.80
CA GLN A 155 -5.66 -6.29 20.38
C GLN A 155 -5.59 -6.56 18.87
N TYR A 156 -5.45 -5.52 18.04
CA TYR A 156 -5.35 -5.69 16.60
C TYR A 156 -4.08 -6.43 16.19
N TYR A 157 -2.95 -6.22 16.87
CA TYR A 157 -1.75 -7.02 16.64
C TYR A 157 -1.96 -8.51 16.96
N ARG A 158 -2.63 -8.83 18.08
CA ARG A 158 -2.98 -10.23 18.40
C ARG A 158 -3.91 -10.86 17.36
N LEU A 159 -4.90 -10.11 16.88
CA LEU A 159 -5.77 -10.56 15.79
C LEU A 159 -4.98 -10.79 14.49
N ALA A 160 -4.06 -9.89 14.16
CA ALA A 160 -3.22 -10.04 12.96
C ALA A 160 -2.37 -11.32 13.04
N GLU A 161 -1.78 -11.61 14.20
CA GLU A 161 -1.01 -12.85 14.41
C GLU A 161 -1.88 -14.11 14.32
N ASP A 162 -3.08 -14.10 14.91
CA ASP A 162 -4.05 -15.19 14.81
C ASP A 162 -4.46 -15.44 13.35
N TYR A 163 -4.82 -14.39 12.62
CA TYR A 163 -5.23 -14.48 11.23
C TYR A 163 -4.13 -15.00 10.32
N LEU A 164 -2.88 -14.55 10.52
CA LEU A 164 -1.73 -15.08 9.80
C LEU A 164 -1.55 -16.58 10.05
N SER A 165 -1.64 -17.01 11.31
CA SER A 165 -1.52 -18.41 11.71
C SER A 165 -2.58 -19.30 11.04
N ARG A 166 -3.85 -18.91 11.13
CA ARG A 166 -4.99 -19.67 10.59
C ARG A 166 -4.99 -19.74 9.07
N CYS A 167 -4.49 -18.71 8.40
CA CYS A 167 -4.31 -18.71 6.95
C CYS A 167 -3.04 -19.44 6.48
N GLY A 168 -2.16 -19.89 7.39
CA GLY A 168 -0.84 -20.43 7.03
C GLY A 168 0.07 -19.38 6.37
N ALA A 169 -0.22 -18.11 6.56
CA ALA A 169 0.53 -17.00 6.01
C ALA A 169 1.74 -16.70 6.91
N LYS A 170 2.92 -16.60 6.32
CA LYS A 170 4.09 -16.06 7.01
C LYS A 170 4.14 -14.56 6.74
N LYS A 171 4.50 -13.75 7.76
CA LYS A 171 4.80 -12.33 7.54
C LYS A 171 5.76 -12.21 6.34
N PRO A 172 5.49 -11.37 5.33
CA PRO A 172 6.50 -11.08 4.33
C PRO A 172 7.71 -10.55 5.09
N ILE A 173 8.84 -11.24 4.93
CA ILE A 173 10.10 -10.92 5.58
C ILE A 173 10.64 -9.64 4.92
N ALA A 174 10.01 -8.50 5.18
CA ALA A 174 10.49 -7.18 4.83
C ALA A 174 11.35 -6.62 5.98
N SER A 175 12.20 -7.46 6.57
CA SER A 175 13.42 -7.15 7.34
C SER A 175 13.98 -8.44 7.94
N ALA A 176 14.46 -9.33 7.09
CA ALA A 176 15.61 -10.14 7.45
C ALA A 176 16.68 -9.79 6.43
N ALA A 177 17.78 -9.22 6.92
CA ALA A 177 19.04 -9.36 6.22
C ALA A 177 19.19 -10.85 5.84
N PRO A 178 19.71 -11.17 4.65
CA PRO A 178 19.95 -12.56 4.31
C PRO A 178 20.80 -13.16 5.42
N GLU A 179 20.29 -14.21 6.08
CA GLU A 179 21.15 -15.05 6.92
C GLU A 179 22.35 -15.43 6.08
N GLU A 180 23.50 -14.93 6.49
CA GLU A 180 24.79 -15.26 5.93
C GLU A 180 25.02 -16.75 6.17
N LYS A 181 24.58 -17.58 5.20
CA LYS A 181 25.04 -18.96 5.12
C LYS A 181 26.53 -18.91 4.80
N ALA A 182 27.33 -19.07 5.85
CA ALA A 182 28.77 -19.31 5.76
C ALA A 182 29.07 -20.35 4.65
N PRO A 183 30.08 -20.11 3.79
CA PRO A 183 30.40 -21.03 2.72
C PRO A 183 31.01 -22.29 3.31
N ARG A 184 30.29 -23.42 3.23
CA ARG A 184 30.89 -24.73 3.52
C ARG A 184 31.91 -25.06 2.45
N ALA A 185 33.08 -25.45 2.96
CA ALA A 185 34.32 -25.70 2.26
C ALA A 185 34.21 -26.62 1.04
N ALA A 186 35.13 -26.35 0.11
CA ALA A 186 35.41 -27.08 -1.10
C ALA A 186 35.61 -28.59 -0.90
N LYS A 187 35.11 -29.38 -1.84
CA LYS A 187 35.73 -30.65 -2.22
C LYS A 187 35.98 -30.68 -3.73
N SER A 188 37.27 -30.71 -4.03
CA SER A 188 37.91 -31.03 -5.31
C SER A 188 37.45 -32.40 -5.81
N GLY A 189 37.25 -32.51 -7.12
CA GLY A 189 36.89 -33.73 -7.83
C GLY A 189 37.19 -33.58 -9.32
N GLN A 190 38.48 -33.56 -9.64
CA GLN A 190 39.03 -33.58 -10.99
C GLN A 190 38.84 -34.95 -11.64
N SER A 191 38.32 -35.01 -12.88
CA SER A 191 38.49 -36.13 -13.81
C SER A 191 38.24 -35.67 -15.25
N THR A 192 39.11 -36.14 -16.14
CA THR A 192 39.48 -35.64 -17.46
C THR A 192 38.89 -36.44 -18.63
N ALA A 193 39.03 -35.84 -19.83
CA ALA A 193 38.99 -36.41 -21.20
C ALA A 193 37.61 -36.70 -21.81
N GLY A 194 37.25 -36.33 -23.04
CA GLY A 194 37.99 -35.77 -24.17
C GLY A 194 37.64 -36.56 -25.45
N ARG A 195 36.93 -35.97 -26.42
CA ARG A 195 37.06 -36.34 -27.86
C ARG A 195 36.50 -35.28 -28.83
N LYS A 196 37.41 -34.82 -29.70
CA LYS A 196 37.28 -34.16 -31.03
C LYS A 196 36.29 -34.89 -31.98
N LYS A 197 35.72 -34.36 -33.08
CA LYS A 197 36.23 -33.55 -34.22
C LYS A 197 35.03 -33.25 -35.18
N GLU A 198 34.84 -32.02 -35.70
CA GLU A 198 35.08 -31.53 -37.11
C GLU A 198 33.98 -31.68 -38.18
N GLY A 199 33.82 -30.62 -39.01
CA GLY A 199 33.23 -30.59 -40.38
C GLY A 199 31.91 -29.81 -40.49
N ALA A 200 31.79 -28.54 -40.91
CA ALA A 200 32.20 -27.78 -42.12
C ALA A 200 31.25 -27.89 -43.35
N SER A 201 30.72 -26.71 -43.77
CA SER A 201 30.47 -26.22 -45.14
C SER A 201 29.07 -26.29 -45.83
N GLY A 202 28.75 -25.19 -46.55
CA GLY A 202 27.88 -25.06 -47.74
C GLY A 202 26.39 -24.73 -47.47
N SER A 203 25.82 -23.54 -47.71
CA SER A 203 25.72 -22.61 -48.86
C SER A 203 24.80 -23.05 -50.03
N ALA A 204 24.02 -22.07 -50.53
CA ALA A 204 23.20 -21.98 -51.75
C ALA A 204 21.79 -22.62 -51.70
N SER A 205 20.71 -21.84 -51.62
CA SER A 205 20.09 -20.98 -52.66
C SER A 205 19.32 -21.74 -53.75
N ARG A 206 18.01 -21.45 -53.83
CA ARG A 206 17.19 -21.26 -55.06
C ARG A 206 15.82 -20.72 -54.59
N ARG A 207 15.45 -19.46 -54.89
CA ARG A 207 14.81 -18.95 -56.13
C ARG A 207 13.47 -19.65 -56.39
N SER A 208 12.34 -19.00 -56.68
CA SER A 208 12.10 -17.73 -57.36
C SER A 208 10.59 -17.41 -57.34
N SER A 209 10.18 -16.16 -57.09
CA SER A 209 9.69 -15.18 -58.07
C SER A 209 8.21 -15.28 -58.48
N ALA A 210 7.47 -14.19 -58.24
CA ALA A 210 6.80 -13.36 -59.25
C ALA A 210 5.60 -12.62 -58.60
N LYS A 211 5.16 -11.42 -58.99
CA LYS A 211 5.67 -10.26 -59.74
C LYS A 211 4.46 -9.31 -59.83
N GLN A 212 4.62 -8.02 -59.48
CA GLN A 212 3.90 -6.83 -60.04
C GLN A 212 2.35 -6.75 -59.89
N ASN A 213 1.63 -5.62 -59.84
CA ASN A 213 1.92 -4.18 -59.86
C ASN A 213 0.62 -3.38 -59.53
N THR A 214 0.79 -2.21 -58.90
CA THR A 214 0.14 -0.89 -59.16
C THR A 214 -1.32 -0.53 -58.82
N SER A 215 -1.45 0.73 -58.38
CA SER A 215 -2.61 1.66 -58.25
C SER A 215 -3.41 1.56 -56.94
N GLY A 216 -3.82 2.62 -56.24
CA GLY A 216 -3.65 4.07 -56.38
C GLY A 216 -4.55 4.81 -55.37
N ARG A 217 -4.04 5.90 -54.79
CA ARG A 217 -4.72 7.11 -54.27
C ARG A 217 -5.75 7.08 -53.11
N SER A 218 -5.31 7.79 -52.04
CA SER A 218 -6.03 8.85 -51.24
C SER A 218 -7.00 8.38 -50.14
N SER A 219 -7.17 9.01 -48.97
CA SER A 219 -6.68 10.21 -48.28
C SER A 219 -7.14 10.11 -46.80
N GLY A 220 -6.55 10.86 -45.86
CA GLY A 220 -7.15 11.10 -44.54
C GLY A 220 -6.21 10.90 -43.36
N GLY A 221 -5.59 11.99 -42.90
CA GLY A 221 -4.59 12.00 -41.84
C GLY A 221 -5.12 11.77 -40.42
N ARG A 222 -4.24 11.24 -39.57
CA ARG A 222 -4.31 11.35 -38.10
C ARG A 222 -2.88 11.27 -37.53
N PRO A 223 -2.41 12.24 -36.75
CA PRO A 223 -1.03 12.25 -36.25
C PRO A 223 -0.86 11.26 -35.09
N GLN A 224 0.19 10.45 -35.17
CA GLN A 224 0.74 9.67 -34.08
C GLN A 224 1.18 10.60 -32.93
N ASN A 225 0.65 10.40 -31.72
CA ASN A 225 1.31 10.89 -30.51
C ASN A 225 1.90 9.72 -29.74
N ARG A 226 3.18 9.49 -30.02
CA ARG A 226 4.07 8.54 -29.35
C ARG A 226 4.69 9.21 -28.13
N LYS A 227 4.06 9.12 -26.95
CA LYS A 227 4.71 9.40 -25.65
C LYS A 227 4.18 8.47 -24.55
N GLN A 228 4.64 7.21 -24.59
CA GLN A 228 4.56 6.28 -23.47
C GLN A 228 5.99 5.81 -23.17
N GLY A 229 6.62 6.40 -22.15
CA GLY A 229 8.03 6.09 -21.82
C GLY A 229 8.66 6.87 -20.66
N GLY A 230 7.93 7.76 -19.96
CA GLY A 230 8.51 8.64 -18.93
C GLY A 230 8.32 8.21 -17.46
N SER A 231 7.29 7.43 -17.11
CA SER A 231 6.87 7.35 -15.69
C SER A 231 7.69 6.39 -14.81
N ARG A 232 8.43 5.45 -15.39
CA ARG A 232 9.30 4.53 -14.62
C ARG A 232 10.59 5.20 -14.14
N ASN A 233 11.16 6.11 -14.94
CA ASN A 233 12.40 6.82 -14.59
C ASN A 233 12.19 7.90 -13.51
N SER A 234 11.02 8.52 -13.46
CA SER A 234 10.67 9.54 -12.46
C SER A 234 10.57 8.97 -11.05
N ARG A 235 10.00 7.77 -10.91
CA ARG A 235 9.88 7.07 -9.61
C ARG A 235 11.22 6.55 -9.09
N ALA A 236 12.10 6.10 -9.98
CA ALA A 236 13.45 5.67 -9.61
C ALA A 236 14.32 6.86 -9.13
N ARG A 237 14.24 8.01 -9.81
CA ARG A 237 14.94 9.25 -9.39
C ARG A 237 14.39 9.83 -8.09
N ALA A 238 13.07 9.78 -7.86
CA ALA A 238 12.47 10.19 -6.59
C ALA A 238 12.93 9.32 -5.41
N ARG A 239 12.99 7.99 -5.60
CA ARG A 239 13.51 7.05 -4.59
C ARG A 239 15.00 7.25 -4.31
N GLN A 240 15.81 7.57 -5.33
CA GLN A 240 17.23 7.90 -5.13
C GLN A 240 17.42 9.21 -4.35
N LYS A 241 16.65 10.26 -4.65
CA LYS A 241 16.67 11.52 -3.89
C LYS A 241 16.28 11.33 -2.43
N GLN A 242 15.27 10.49 -2.15
CA GLN A 242 14.86 10.16 -0.79
C GLN A 242 15.94 9.37 -0.02
N LYS A 243 16.61 8.41 -0.66
CA LYS A 243 17.76 7.71 -0.06
C LYS A 243 18.94 8.64 0.23
N GLN A 244 19.17 9.63 -0.62
CA GLN A 244 20.24 10.62 -0.43
C GLN A 244 19.90 11.59 0.71
N ALA A 245 18.65 12.04 0.82
CA ALA A 245 18.17 12.87 1.92
C ALA A 245 18.29 12.15 3.28
N ASN A 246 17.89 10.87 3.37
CA ASN A 246 18.04 10.09 4.60
C ASN A 246 19.51 9.88 4.99
N ARG A 247 20.43 9.80 4.02
CA ARG A 247 21.88 9.72 4.29
C ARG A 247 22.41 11.01 4.88
N THR A 248 21.99 12.16 4.37
CA THR A 248 22.38 13.47 4.90
C THR A 248 21.87 13.65 6.33
N VAL A 249 20.61 13.30 6.61
CA VAL A 249 20.03 13.37 7.95
C VAL A 249 20.80 12.46 8.92
N LEU A 250 21.11 11.22 8.51
CA LEU A 250 21.88 10.29 9.32
C LEU A 250 23.29 10.82 9.64
N LEU A 251 23.98 11.44 8.65
CA LEU A 251 25.30 12.04 8.86
C LEU A 251 25.26 13.23 9.81
N VAL A 252 24.22 14.07 9.72
CA VAL A 252 24.02 15.20 10.65
C VAL A 252 23.77 14.69 12.07
N LEU A 253 22.93 13.67 12.24
CA LEU A 253 22.68 13.06 13.55
C LEU A 253 23.96 12.45 14.16
N LEU A 254 24.76 11.75 13.35
CA LEU A 254 26.05 11.22 13.80
C LEU A 254 27.05 12.32 14.18
N ALA A 255 27.08 13.43 13.43
CA ALA A 255 27.92 14.57 13.75
C ALA A 255 27.50 15.24 15.08
N ILE A 256 26.21 15.42 15.30
CA ILE A 256 25.68 15.96 16.56
C ILE A 256 26.04 15.03 17.73
N LEU A 257 25.88 13.72 17.56
CA LEU A 257 26.25 12.73 18.57
C LEU A 257 27.75 12.77 18.90
N ALA A 258 28.61 12.84 17.87
CA ALA A 258 30.06 12.93 18.05
C ALA A 258 30.47 14.22 18.77
N VAL A 259 29.87 15.37 18.43
CA VAL A 259 30.12 16.64 19.13
C VAL A 259 29.64 16.56 20.58
N GLY A 260 28.47 15.98 20.84
CA GLY A 260 27.97 15.78 22.21
C GLY A 260 28.89 14.89 23.05
N LEU A 261 29.44 13.83 22.46
CA LEU A 261 30.40 12.95 23.13
C LEU A 261 31.76 13.62 23.36
N LEU A 262 32.23 14.47 22.44
CA LEU A 262 33.46 15.25 22.63
C LEU A 262 33.32 16.29 23.74
N ILE A 263 32.19 17.01 23.79
CA ILE A 263 31.89 17.95 24.89
C ILE A 263 31.87 17.18 26.21
N ARG A 264 31.17 16.05 26.27
CA ARG A 264 31.12 15.22 27.49
C ARG A 264 32.52 14.72 27.90
N GLY A 265 33.33 14.25 26.96
CA GLY A 265 34.70 13.82 27.20
C GLY A 265 35.60 14.96 27.70
N PHE A 266 35.43 16.18 27.18
CA PHE A 266 36.19 17.35 27.63
C PHE A 266 35.76 17.80 29.03
N THR A 267 34.47 17.70 29.37
CA THR A 267 33.96 18.01 30.73
C THR A 267 34.35 16.98 31.79
N MET A 268 34.68 15.75 31.38
CA MET A 268 35.09 14.68 32.30
C MET A 268 36.61 14.63 32.55
N ASN A 269 37.42 15.37 31.77
CA ASN A 269 38.89 15.47 31.95
C ASN A 269 39.31 16.71 32.77
N TRP A 270 38.36 17.37 33.44
CA TRP A 270 38.61 18.49 34.36
C TRP A 270 37.99 18.18 35.73
N GLN A 271 38.49 17.11 36.36
CA GLN A 271 38.41 16.84 37.79
C GLN A 271 39.74 16.27 38.26
#